data_AF-A0A9W7CAQ1-F1
#
_entry.id   AF-A0A9W7CAQ1-F1
#
_cell.length_a   1.000
_cell.length_b   1.000
_cell.length_c   1.000
_cell.angle_alpha   90.00
_cell.angle_beta   90.00
_cell.angle_gamma   90.00
#
_symmetry.space_group_name_H-M   'P 1'
#
loop_
_entity.id
_entity.type
_entity.pdbx_description
1 polymer ?
#
loop_
_entity_poly.entity_id
_entity_poly.type
_entity_poly.pdbx_seq_one_letter_code
_entity_poly.pdbx_strand_id
1 'polypeptide(L)'
;MATEEPVVDTPTEEVAEVEVQEMSVLDALKEVLKKALMHDGLRKGLHECAKALDKRTARLCCLSKSCDNEEYTKLIRALCNEGEVHLIMVDDGKELGAWCGMCSLDEEGEVKKAVRCSCAVITDFGEETHALSVLLDYLKKQAAE
;
A
#
# COMPACT_ATOMS: atom_id res chain seq x y z
N MET A 1 14.40 35.79 47.10
CA MET A 1 14.93 34.41 47.12
C MET A 1 14.23 33.70 45.96
N ALA A 2 14.59 33.83 44.68
CA ALA A 2 15.89 33.95 44.01
C ALA A 2 16.86 32.81 44.38
N THR A 3 16.92 31.82 43.47
CA THR A 3 17.82 30.65 43.26
C THR A 3 16.91 29.46 42.87
N GLU A 4 17.08 28.67 41.80
CA GLU A 4 18.15 28.45 40.83
C GLU A 4 17.55 27.53 39.73
N GLU A 5 17.88 27.75 38.46
CA GLU A 5 17.80 26.72 37.40
C GLU A 5 19.02 25.78 37.54
N PRO A 6 18.98 24.52 37.07
CA PRO A 6 19.42 24.27 35.69
C PRO A 6 18.75 23.08 34.94
N VAL A 7 18.65 23.29 33.62
CA VAL A 7 18.70 22.36 32.45
C VAL A 7 19.01 20.86 32.66
N VAL A 8 18.21 19.98 32.03
CA VAL A 8 18.59 18.77 31.24
C VAL A 8 17.40 18.43 30.29
N ASP A 9 17.47 18.62 28.97
CA ASP A 9 17.91 17.68 27.91
C ASP A 9 17.04 16.40 27.83
N THR A 10 16.11 16.24 26.89
CA THR A 10 16.20 15.40 25.65
C THR A 10 14.78 14.82 25.36
N PRO A 11 14.47 14.23 24.19
CA PRO A 11 14.76 14.60 22.80
C PRO A 11 13.52 14.53 21.86
N THR A 12 13.62 15.23 20.73
CA THR A 12 12.89 14.95 19.49
C THR A 12 13.41 13.66 18.86
N GLU A 13 12.54 12.66 18.67
CA GLU A 13 12.58 11.52 17.71
C GLU A 13 11.41 10.60 18.11
N GLU A 14 10.53 10.14 17.22
CA GLU A 14 10.80 9.08 16.24
C GLU A 14 10.31 9.49 14.83
N VAL A 15 11.23 10.00 14.03
CA VAL A 15 11.25 9.65 12.61
C VAL A 15 11.71 8.21 12.62
N ALA A 16 10.78 7.26 12.48
CA ALA A 16 11.11 5.84 12.44
C ALA A 16 12.16 5.63 11.35
N GLU A 17 13.37 5.36 11.83
CA GLU A 17 14.55 5.14 11.03
C GLU A 17 14.31 3.97 10.07
N VAL A 18 14.93 4.14 8.91
CA VAL A 18 15.04 3.17 7.84
C VAL A 18 15.79 1.95 8.39
N GLU A 19 15.04 0.95 8.86
CA GLU A 19 15.58 -0.39 8.99
C GLU A 19 15.75 -0.96 7.59
N VAL A 20 17.00 -0.86 7.09
CA VAL A 20 17.55 -1.63 5.97
C VAL A 20 17.65 -3.10 6.39
N GLN A 21 16.51 -3.72 6.69
CA GLN A 21 16.40 -5.16 6.81
C GLN A 21 15.86 -5.64 5.46
N GLU A 22 16.69 -6.40 4.75
CA GLU A 22 16.39 -7.17 3.53
C GLU A 22 14.97 -6.94 2.98
N MET A 23 14.81 -6.02 2.02
CA MET A 23 13.47 -5.64 1.54
C MET A 23 12.70 -6.87 1.06
N SER A 24 11.78 -7.34 1.90
CA SER A 24 10.83 -8.37 1.54
C SER A 24 9.83 -7.73 0.57
N VAL A 25 9.35 -8.50 -0.41
CA VAL A 25 8.38 -8.01 -1.41
C VAL A 25 7.12 -7.46 -0.73
N LEU A 26 6.73 -8.02 0.42
CA LEU A 26 5.56 -7.57 1.17
C LEU A 26 5.80 -6.25 1.90
N ASP A 27 6.98 -6.03 2.48
CA ASP A 27 7.28 -4.78 3.18
C ASP A 27 7.51 -3.63 2.20
N ALA A 28 8.11 -3.92 1.04
CA ALA A 28 8.17 -2.97 -0.06
C ALA A 28 6.75 -2.53 -0.50
N LEU A 29 5.78 -3.45 -0.56
CA LEU A 29 4.39 -3.09 -0.90
C LEU A 29 3.74 -2.20 0.15
N LYS A 30 3.99 -2.46 1.43
CA LYS A 30 3.48 -1.63 2.53
C LYS A 30 3.99 -0.20 2.41
N GLU A 31 5.28 -0.02 2.17
CA GLU A 31 5.86 1.32 1.98
C GLU A 31 5.27 2.05 0.79
N VAL A 32 5.12 1.34 -0.33
CA VAL A 32 4.58 1.90 -1.57
C VAL A 32 3.12 2.32 -1.40
N LEU A 33 2.32 1.52 -0.71
CA LEU A 33 0.93 1.87 -0.40
C LEU A 33 0.82 3.08 0.52
N LYS A 34 1.69 3.18 1.54
CA LYS A 34 1.76 4.35 2.43
C LYS A 34 2.14 5.63 1.69
N LYS A 35 3.16 5.56 0.82
CA LYS A 35 3.58 6.70 -0.02
C LYS A 35 2.48 7.11 -1.00
N ALA A 36 1.88 6.15 -1.71
CA ALA A 36 0.78 6.42 -2.63
C ALA A 36 -0.42 7.08 -1.93
N LEU A 37 -0.67 6.76 -0.65
CA LEU A 37 -1.71 7.40 0.15
C LEU A 37 -1.39 8.87 0.47
N MET A 38 -0.13 9.20 0.79
CA MET A 38 0.28 10.58 1.04
C MET A 38 0.16 11.49 -0.19
N HIS A 39 0.24 10.91 -1.39
CA HIS A 39 0.15 11.64 -2.67
C HIS A 39 -1.20 11.51 -3.38
N ASP A 40 -2.25 11.05 -2.69
CA ASP A 40 -3.61 10.83 -3.25
C ASP A 40 -3.64 9.93 -4.52
N GLY A 41 -2.63 9.07 -4.65
CA GLY A 41 -2.41 8.17 -5.79
C GLY A 41 -3.04 6.78 -5.61
N LEU A 42 -3.78 6.55 -4.53
CA LEU A 42 -4.44 5.28 -4.24
C LEU A 42 -5.95 5.35 -4.56
N ARG A 43 -6.46 4.36 -5.28
CA ARG A 43 -7.89 4.16 -5.56
C ARG A 43 -8.36 2.90 -4.88
N LYS A 44 -9.49 2.99 -4.16
CA LYS A 44 -9.96 1.95 -3.24
C LYS A 44 -11.34 1.46 -3.67
N GLY A 45 -11.50 0.14 -3.73
CA GLY A 45 -12.78 -0.48 -4.06
C GLY A 45 -13.04 -0.64 -5.57
N LEU A 46 -14.01 -1.48 -5.90
CA LEU A 46 -14.23 -2.00 -7.25
C LEU A 46 -14.44 -0.92 -8.30
N HIS A 47 -15.35 0.02 -8.04
CA HIS A 47 -15.75 1.00 -9.05
C HIS A 47 -14.60 1.94 -9.40
N GLU A 48 -13.84 2.38 -8.40
CA GLU A 48 -12.67 3.21 -8.63
C GLU A 48 -11.55 2.44 -9.32
N CYS A 49 -11.32 1.18 -8.93
CA CYS A 49 -10.32 0.32 -9.56
C CYS A 49 -10.64 0.10 -11.04
N ALA A 50 -11.88 -0.30 -11.36
CA ALA A 50 -12.33 -0.48 -12.75
C ALA A 50 -12.18 0.81 -13.55
N LYS A 51 -12.61 1.95 -12.99
CA LYS A 51 -12.47 3.26 -13.64
C LYS A 51 -11.01 3.67 -13.87
N ALA A 52 -10.10 3.36 -12.96
CA ALA A 52 -8.68 3.67 -13.08
C ALA A 52 -7.97 2.77 -14.11
N LEU A 53 -8.40 1.51 -14.19
CA LEU A 53 -7.95 0.55 -15.21
C LEU A 53 -8.46 0.94 -16.60
N ASP A 54 -9.75 1.28 -16.74
CA ASP A 54 -10.34 1.74 -18.00
C ASP A 54 -9.67 3.00 -18.53
N LYS A 55 -9.33 3.93 -17.63
CA LYS A 55 -8.61 5.17 -17.98
C LYS A 55 -7.12 4.96 -18.28
N ARG A 56 -6.60 3.74 -18.09
CA ARG A 56 -5.17 3.40 -18.21
C ARG A 56 -4.25 4.28 -17.35
N THR A 57 -4.80 4.77 -16.24
CA THR A 57 -4.05 5.55 -15.23
C THR A 57 -3.44 4.67 -14.15
N ALA A 58 -3.85 3.39 -14.09
CA ALA A 58 -3.36 2.42 -13.14
C ALA A 58 -1.94 1.96 -13.50
N ARG A 59 -1.03 1.96 -12.53
CA ARG A 59 0.33 1.43 -12.69
C ARG A 59 0.51 0.08 -11.98
N LEU A 60 -0.16 -0.10 -10.84
CA LEU A 60 -0.13 -1.33 -10.05
C LEU A 60 -1.53 -1.65 -9.51
N CYS A 61 -1.93 -2.92 -9.58
CA CYS A 61 -3.17 -3.42 -8.99
C CYS A 61 -2.85 -4.48 -7.93
N CYS A 62 -3.48 -4.34 -6.76
CA CYS A 62 -3.45 -5.31 -5.68
C CYS A 62 -4.83 -5.96 -5.56
N LEU A 63 -4.85 -7.29 -5.62
CA LEU A 63 -6.05 -8.11 -5.48
C LEU A 63 -5.90 -9.01 -4.25
N SER A 64 -6.88 -9.03 -3.35
CA SER A 64 -6.91 -10.02 -2.27
C SER A 64 -7.38 -11.38 -2.80
N LYS A 65 -6.76 -12.49 -2.37
CA LYS A 65 -7.26 -13.83 -2.68
C LYS A 65 -8.55 -14.14 -1.92
N SER A 66 -8.78 -13.54 -0.75
CA SER A 66 -10.04 -13.61 0.01
C SER A 66 -11.19 -12.78 -0.59
N CYS A 67 -11.37 -12.77 -1.92
CA CYS A 67 -12.56 -12.17 -2.53
C CYS A 67 -13.73 -13.16 -2.47
N ASP A 68 -14.88 -12.72 -1.96
CA ASP A 68 -16.06 -13.59 -1.80
C ASP A 68 -16.64 -14.10 -3.14
N ASN A 69 -16.37 -13.40 -4.26
CA ASN A 69 -16.90 -13.72 -5.58
C ASN A 69 -15.79 -13.94 -6.60
N GLU A 70 -15.85 -15.04 -7.35
CA GLU A 70 -14.88 -15.32 -8.42
C GLU A 70 -15.00 -14.35 -9.59
N GLU A 71 -16.21 -13.91 -9.92
CA GLU A 71 -16.46 -12.95 -11.02
C GLU A 71 -15.64 -11.68 -10.84
N TYR A 72 -15.52 -11.23 -9.60
CA TYR A 72 -14.72 -10.07 -9.22
C TYR A 72 -13.23 -10.25 -9.59
N THR A 73 -12.66 -11.40 -9.23
CA THR A 73 -11.26 -11.71 -9.54
C THR A 73 -11.03 -11.88 -11.03
N LYS A 74 -12.00 -12.43 -11.77
CA LYS A 74 -11.95 -12.60 -13.22
C LYS A 74 -12.00 -11.26 -13.95
N LEU A 75 -12.88 -10.36 -13.55
CA LEU A 75 -13.00 -9.01 -14.11
C LEU A 75 -11.69 -8.23 -13.97
N ILE A 76 -11.09 -8.24 -12.79
CA ILE A 76 -9.88 -7.45 -12.53
C ILE A 76 -8.67 -8.06 -13.22
N ARG A 77 -8.54 -9.39 -13.25
CA ARG A 77 -7.50 -10.04 -14.05
C ARG A 77 -7.64 -9.71 -15.54
N ALA A 78 -8.85 -9.72 -16.09
CA ALA A 78 -9.08 -9.36 -17.49
C ALA A 78 -8.70 -7.91 -17.78
N LEU A 79 -9.13 -6.97 -16.92
CA LEU A 79 -8.81 -5.55 -17.06
C LEU A 79 -7.31 -5.26 -16.91
N CYS A 80 -6.62 -5.94 -15.99
CA CYS A 80 -5.18 -5.80 -15.83
C CYS A 80 -4.40 -6.34 -17.04
N ASN A 81 -4.86 -7.44 -17.64
CA ASN A 81 -4.26 -7.99 -18.86
C ASN A 81 -4.44 -7.06 -20.06
N GLU A 82 -5.60 -6.42 -20.22
CA GLU A 82 -5.87 -5.50 -21.32
C GLU A 82 -5.13 -4.16 -21.15
N GLY A 83 -4.96 -3.70 -19.91
CA GLY A 83 -4.25 -2.47 -19.58
C GLY A 83 -2.73 -2.59 -19.44
N GLU A 84 -2.16 -3.80 -19.56
CA GLU A 84 -0.75 -4.10 -19.25
C GLU A 84 -0.33 -3.59 -17.85
N VAL A 85 -1.22 -3.74 -16.88
CA VAL A 85 -0.98 -3.26 -15.51
C VAL A 85 -0.47 -4.42 -14.65
N HIS A 86 0.57 -4.16 -13.86
CA HIS A 86 1.11 -5.17 -12.96
C HIS A 86 0.08 -5.58 -11.89
N LEU A 87 -0.08 -6.89 -11.69
CA LEU A 87 -1.04 -7.47 -10.74
C LEU A 87 -0.31 -8.21 -9.62
N ILE A 88 -0.66 -7.90 -8.38
CA ILE A 88 -0.19 -8.60 -7.19
C ILE A 88 -1.36 -9.22 -6.46
N MET A 89 -1.22 -10.50 -6.10
CA MET A 89 -2.19 -11.19 -5.25
C MET A 89 -1.68 -11.25 -3.81
N VAL A 90 -2.45 -10.72 -2.87
CA VAL A 90 -2.19 -10.83 -1.43
C VAL A 90 -3.21 -11.78 -0.81
N ASP A 91 -2.80 -12.58 0.16
CA ASP A 91 -3.66 -13.62 0.73
C ASP A 91 -4.84 -13.02 1.50
N ASP A 92 -4.58 -12.07 2.41
CA ASP A 92 -5.58 -11.50 3.31
C ASP A 92 -6.06 -10.10 2.92
N GLY A 93 -7.37 -9.95 2.72
CA GLY A 93 -8.00 -8.66 2.41
C GLY A 93 -8.08 -7.67 3.59
N LYS A 94 -7.94 -8.15 4.83
CA LYS A 94 -7.93 -7.28 6.03
C LYS A 94 -6.59 -6.55 6.18
N GLU A 95 -5.49 -7.25 5.91
CA GLU A 95 -4.14 -6.68 5.95
C GLU A 95 -3.95 -5.63 4.85
N LEU A 96 -4.40 -5.96 3.63
CA LEU A 96 -4.47 -4.99 2.53
C LEU A 96 -5.25 -3.73 2.92
N GLY A 97 -6.40 -3.89 3.59
CA GLY A 97 -7.20 -2.77 4.07
C GLY A 97 -6.46 -1.89 5.08
N ALA A 98 -5.73 -2.50 6.01
CA ALA A 98 -4.90 -1.76 6.96
C ALA A 98 -3.77 -0.98 6.25
N TRP A 99 -3.10 -1.58 5.27
CA TRP A 99 -2.04 -0.90 4.51
C TRP A 99 -2.57 0.25 3.64
N CYS A 100 -3.80 0.13 3.14
CA CYS A 100 -4.49 1.16 2.37
C CYS A 100 -5.08 2.30 3.23
N GLY A 101 -4.82 2.29 4.55
CA GLY A 101 -5.31 3.28 5.50
C GLY A 101 -6.81 3.17 5.80
N MET A 102 -7.41 1.98 5.59
CA MET A 102 -8.81 1.70 5.95
C MET A 102 -8.91 1.03 7.32
N CYS A 103 -8.20 1.60 8.29
CA CYS A 103 -8.25 1.21 9.69
C CYS A 103 -8.74 2.38 10.55
N SER A 104 -9.61 2.08 11.52
CA SER A 104 -9.84 3.01 12.63
C SER A 104 -8.78 2.76 13.69
N LEU A 105 -7.98 3.78 13.99
CA LEU A 105 -7.02 3.76 15.08
C LEU A 105 -7.71 4.14 16.39
N ASP A 106 -7.19 3.58 17.48
CA ASP A 106 -7.52 4.00 18.85
C ASP A 106 -6.57 5.04 19.41
N GLU A 107 -6.94 5.58 20.58
CA GLU A 107 -6.15 6.53 21.35
C GLU A 107 -4.73 6.01 21.70
N GLU A 108 -4.51 4.69 21.65
CA GLU A 108 -3.20 4.03 21.87
C GLU A 108 -2.49 3.63 20.56
N GLY A 109 -3.04 3.98 19.40
CA GLY A 109 -2.42 3.72 18.09
C GLY A 109 -2.61 2.30 17.54
N GLU A 110 -3.33 1.43 18.26
CA GLU A 110 -3.67 0.09 17.77
C GLU A 110 -4.88 0.09 16.82
N VAL A 111 -4.93 -0.90 15.92
CA VAL A 111 -5.96 -1.04 14.89
C VAL A 111 -7.22 -1.67 15.48
N LYS A 112 -8.22 -0.86 15.87
CA LYS A 112 -9.48 -1.38 16.46
C LYS A 112 -10.39 -2.04 15.42
N LYS A 113 -10.44 -1.50 14.20
CA LYS A 113 -11.24 -2.06 13.10
C LYS A 113 -10.52 -1.88 11.78
N ALA A 114 -10.08 -2.99 11.20
CA ALA A 114 -9.65 -3.03 9.81
C ALA A 114 -10.84 -3.35 8.90
N VAL A 115 -11.12 -2.47 7.94
CA VAL A 115 -12.11 -2.74 6.89
C VAL A 115 -11.45 -3.59 5.81
N ARG A 116 -12.13 -4.65 5.37
CA ARG A 116 -11.62 -5.51 4.30
C ARG A 116 -11.49 -4.71 3.00
N CYS A 117 -10.32 -4.81 2.36
CA CYS A 117 -10.11 -4.34 1.00
C CYS A 117 -10.02 -5.55 0.07
N SER A 118 -10.88 -5.58 -0.94
CA SER A 118 -10.79 -6.59 -2.00
C SER A 118 -9.82 -6.17 -3.08
N CYS A 119 -9.84 -4.88 -3.48
CA CYS A 119 -8.90 -4.30 -4.42
C CYS A 119 -8.48 -2.88 -4.08
N ALA A 120 -7.19 -2.65 -4.37
CA ALA A 120 -6.59 -1.34 -4.41
C ALA A 120 -5.80 -1.20 -5.71
N VAL A 121 -5.88 -0.03 -6.32
CA VAL A 121 -5.10 0.32 -7.51
C VAL A 121 -4.31 1.57 -7.20
N ILE A 122 -3.03 1.56 -7.57
CA ILE A 122 -2.14 2.71 -7.46
C ILE A 122 -2.04 3.36 -8.83
N THR A 123 -2.43 4.63 -8.91
CA THR A 123 -2.24 5.48 -10.09
C THR A 123 -0.88 6.16 -10.02
N ASP A 124 -0.55 6.70 -8.84
CA ASP A 124 0.65 7.50 -8.63
C ASP A 124 1.39 7.06 -7.37
N PHE A 125 2.68 6.79 -7.54
CA PHE A 125 3.57 6.38 -6.45
C PHE A 125 4.18 7.59 -5.72
N GLY A 126 4.02 8.80 -6.28
CA GLY A 126 4.59 10.04 -5.77
C GLY A 126 6.09 10.11 -5.99
N GLU A 127 6.85 9.36 -5.18
CA GLU A 127 8.31 9.37 -5.17
C GLU A 127 8.90 8.00 -5.52
N GLU A 128 9.86 8.00 -6.45
CA GLU A 128 10.62 6.81 -6.81
C GLU A 128 11.56 6.42 -5.66
N THR A 129 11.17 5.42 -4.88
CA THR A 129 12.00 4.84 -3.82
C THR A 129 12.51 3.47 -4.23
N HIS A 130 13.60 3.03 -3.59
CA HIS A 130 14.22 1.71 -3.87
C HIS A 130 13.22 0.55 -3.76
N ALA A 131 12.22 0.66 -2.86
CA ALA A 131 11.11 -0.29 -2.74
C ALA A 131 10.28 -0.45 -4.03
N LEU A 132 10.04 0.64 -4.77
CA LEU A 132 9.31 0.59 -6.05
C LEU A 132 10.10 -0.13 -7.12
N SER A 133 11.41 0.13 -7.21
CA SER A 133 12.28 -0.52 -8.20
C SER A 133 12.34 -2.03 -7.96
N VAL A 134 12.53 -2.46 -6.71
CA VAL A 134 12.54 -3.88 -6.34
C VAL A 134 11.20 -4.56 -6.66
N LEU A 135 10.07 -3.89 -6.40
CA LEU A 135 8.75 -4.42 -6.73
C LEU A 135 8.52 -4.52 -8.22
N LEU A 136 8.82 -3.46 -8.98
CA LEU A 136 8.65 -3.47 -10.43
C LEU A 136 9.54 -4.53 -11.09
N ASP A 137 10.75 -4.74 -10.59
CA ASP A 137 11.65 -5.77 -11.09
C ASP A 137 11.17 -7.18 -10.74
N TYR A 138 10.60 -7.38 -9.54
CA TYR A 138 9.94 -8.63 -9.18
C TYR A 138 8.71 -8.89 -10.06
N LEU A 139 7.91 -7.87 -10.32
CA LEU A 139 6.70 -7.96 -11.15
C LEU A 139 7.02 -8.23 -12.62
N LYS A 140 8.06 -7.60 -13.15
CA LYS A 140 8.55 -7.88 -14.51
C LYS A 140 9.09 -9.30 -14.62
N LYS A 141 9.75 -9.81 -13.57
CA LYS A 141 10.22 -11.21 -13.52
C LYS A 141 9.04 -12.19 -13.42
N GLN A 142 8.04 -11.91 -12.60
CA GLN A 142 6.83 -12.74 -12.48
C GLN A 142 5.91 -12.67 -13.71
N ALA A 143 5.93 -11.57 -14.47
CA ALA A 143 5.17 -11.45 -15.71
C ALA A 143 5.88 -12.06 -16.92
N ALA A 144 7.19 -12.33 -16.81
CA ALA A 144 8.00 -12.95 -17.85
C ALA A 144 8.08 -14.48 -17.74
N GLU A 145 7.49 -15.06 -16.69
CA GLU A 145 7.32 -16.50 -16.47
C GLU A 145 5.83 -16.88 -16.58
#